data_AF-A0A7S2JBH0-F1
#
_entry.id   AF-A0A7S2JBH0-F1
#
_cell.length_a   1.000
_cell.length_b   1.000
_cell.length_c   1.000
_cell.angle_alpha   90.00
_cell.angle_beta   90.00
_cell.angle_gamma   90.00
#
_symmetry.space_group_name_H-M   'P 1'
#
loop_
_entity.id
_entity.type
_entity.pdbx_description
1 polymer ?
#
loop_
_entity_poly.entity_id
_entity_poly.type
_entity_poly.pdbx_seq_one_letter_code
_entity_poly.pdbx_strand_id
1 'polypeptide(L)'
;EDFWEKRSGQTVAVSARGVDFEHAHTGWCSRSRFVVPSQEDIFTRADHCSDRHVLGVKEFSASRCANNYGRLLRTCASSNCSFYWMEIPSSGSSSMEAMLHNFFDADAPPLNASSTEEVEGLRAFAFVRHPVARFVGAYQRTVQYLTQGPPSRPGCVAPELQNLTSLMEPERFRRFVELFVERGPGIVELYSCPETPCLLFGLLSQVWFLNLWPGPLSFIGHVESFGEGVQELAGLIGAELRVPMKKRRKGMRPRPT
;
A
#
# COMPACT_ATOMS: atom_id res chain seq x y z
N GLU A 1 -22.02 7.45 1.10
CA GLU A 1 -21.94 7.04 -0.31
C GLU A 1 -20.94 7.85 -1.13
N ASP A 2 -20.36 8.95 -0.64
CA ASP A 2 -19.21 9.58 -1.32
C ASP A 2 -18.06 9.80 -0.33
N PHE A 3 -17.06 8.93 -0.41
CA PHE A 3 -15.83 9.00 0.40
C PHE A 3 -14.71 9.76 -0.34
N TRP A 4 -14.88 10.07 -1.63
CA TRP A 4 -13.93 10.85 -2.42
C TRP A 4 -14.70 11.71 -3.43
N GLU A 5 -14.69 13.03 -3.27
CA GLU A 5 -15.33 13.95 -4.22
C GLU A 5 -14.26 14.49 -5.19
N LYS A 6 -14.46 14.33 -6.49
CA LYS A 6 -13.55 14.88 -7.51
C LYS A 6 -13.89 16.36 -7.71
N ARG A 7 -13.17 17.28 -7.06
CA ARG A 7 -13.30 18.73 -7.32
C ARG A 7 -12.16 19.23 -8.21
N SER A 8 -12.54 19.92 -9.29
CA SER A 8 -11.70 20.86 -10.05
C SER A 8 -10.29 20.41 -10.52
N GLY A 9 -10.11 19.13 -10.86
CA GLY A 9 -8.84 18.66 -11.47
C GLY A 9 -7.71 18.38 -10.48
N GLN A 10 -8.01 18.34 -9.17
CA GLN A 10 -7.14 17.78 -8.14
C GLN A 10 -7.86 16.63 -7.45
N THR A 11 -7.22 15.45 -7.39
CA THR A 11 -7.75 14.30 -6.66
C THR A 11 -7.51 14.53 -5.17
N VAL A 12 -8.55 14.95 -4.44
CA VAL A 12 -8.48 15.17 -2.99
C VAL A 12 -8.73 13.86 -2.28
N ALA A 13 -7.80 13.47 -1.42
CA ALA A 13 -8.06 12.41 -0.48
C ALA A 13 -8.96 12.96 0.66
N VAL A 14 -10.08 12.30 0.98
CA VAL A 14 -10.98 12.65 2.08
C VAL A 14 -10.96 11.49 3.09
N SER A 15 -10.65 11.80 4.35
CA SER A 15 -10.75 10.87 5.46
C SER A 15 -12.22 10.62 5.85
N ALA A 16 -12.52 9.51 6.55
CA ALA A 16 -13.85 9.12 7.05
C ALA A 16 -14.54 10.16 7.97
N ARG A 17 -13.89 11.29 8.24
CA ARG A 17 -14.40 12.43 9.01
C ARG A 17 -14.37 13.78 8.26
N GLY A 18 -14.32 13.79 6.93
CA GLY A 18 -14.40 15.04 6.17
C GLY A 18 -13.21 15.98 6.41
N VAL A 19 -12.02 15.42 6.65
CA VAL A 19 -10.78 16.20 6.66
C VAL A 19 -10.27 16.20 5.22
N ASP A 20 -10.42 17.35 4.56
CA ASP A 20 -9.79 17.64 3.27
C ASP A 20 -8.27 17.46 3.41
N PHE A 21 -7.65 16.65 2.56
CA PHE A 21 -6.18 16.58 2.45
C PHE A 21 -5.54 17.94 2.04
N GLU A 22 -6.34 18.96 1.70
CA GLU A 22 -5.87 20.32 1.45
C GLU A 22 -5.45 21.06 2.72
N HIS A 23 -5.92 20.64 3.91
CA HIS A 23 -5.44 21.19 5.16
C HIS A 23 -4.21 20.39 5.61
N ALA A 24 -3.04 20.83 5.13
CA ALA A 24 -1.77 20.46 5.73
C ALA A 24 -1.90 20.56 7.26
N HIS A 25 -1.79 19.43 7.96
CA HIS A 25 -1.66 19.43 9.42
C HIS A 25 -0.30 20.05 9.74
N THR A 26 -0.23 21.38 9.76
CA THR A 26 0.97 22.13 10.13
C THR A 26 1.37 21.68 11.53
N GLY A 27 2.47 20.92 11.62
CA GLY A 27 3.04 20.47 12.88
C GLY A 27 2.94 18.97 13.18
N TRP A 28 2.19 18.15 12.42
CA TRP A 28 2.14 16.70 12.69
C TRP A 28 3.48 15.99 12.42
N CYS A 29 4.13 16.36 11.30
CA CYS A 29 5.39 15.77 10.88
C CYS A 29 6.38 16.86 10.49
N SER A 30 7.52 16.91 11.18
CA SER A 30 8.60 17.85 10.88
C SER A 30 9.28 17.55 9.55
N ARG A 31 9.22 16.29 9.10
CA ARG A 31 9.86 15.81 7.87
C ARG A 31 9.19 16.31 6.59
N SER A 32 7.86 16.43 6.60
CA SER A 32 7.10 16.86 5.45
C SER A 32 5.68 17.20 5.83
N ARG A 33 5.14 18.26 5.21
CA ARG A 33 3.71 18.62 5.30
C ARG A 33 2.77 17.65 4.57
N PHE A 34 3.32 16.79 3.70
CA PHE A 34 2.56 15.80 2.94
C PHE A 34 2.36 14.49 3.71
N VAL A 35 3.08 14.31 4.82
CA VAL A 35 2.89 13.20 5.74
C VAL A 35 1.80 13.56 6.74
N VAL A 36 0.74 12.75 6.77
CA VAL A 36 -0.46 12.97 7.60
C VAL A 36 -0.69 11.80 8.55
N PRO A 37 -1.47 11.94 9.63
CA PRO A 37 -1.80 10.80 10.49
C PRO A 37 -2.46 9.66 9.69
N SER A 38 -1.87 8.46 9.76
CA SER A 38 -2.47 7.24 9.22
C SER A 38 -3.54 6.67 10.16
N GLN A 39 -4.29 5.67 9.70
CA GLN A 39 -5.29 5.03 10.57
C GLN A 39 -4.62 4.34 11.77
N GLU A 40 -3.43 3.80 11.56
CA GLU A 40 -2.57 3.19 12.57
C GLU A 40 -2.18 4.21 13.65
N ASP A 41 -1.75 5.41 13.24
CA ASP A 41 -1.38 6.51 14.15
C ASP A 41 -2.57 6.96 15.00
N ILE A 42 -3.76 7.01 14.39
CA ILE A 42 -5.01 7.37 15.08
C ILE A 42 -5.36 6.32 16.14
N PHE A 43 -5.20 5.03 15.82
CA PHE A 43 -5.48 3.95 16.77
C PHE A 43 -4.53 3.94 17.95
N THR A 44 -3.24 4.18 17.70
CA THR A 44 -2.21 4.24 18.75
C THR A 44 -2.16 5.59 19.46
N ARG A 45 -2.95 6.57 19.01
CA ARG A 45 -2.96 7.96 19.52
C ARG A 45 -1.57 8.59 19.48
N ALA A 46 -0.84 8.34 18.39
CA ALA A 46 0.41 9.04 18.16
C ALA A 46 0.15 10.55 18.12
N ASP A 47 1.12 11.33 18.58
CA ASP A 47 1.11 12.80 18.61
C ASP A 47 2.09 13.40 17.60
N HIS A 48 2.92 12.58 16.97
CA HIS A 48 3.83 12.93 15.88
C HIS A 48 4.03 11.76 14.91
N CYS A 49 4.52 12.06 13.70
CA CYS A 49 4.88 11.03 12.73
C CYS A 49 6.10 10.20 13.20
N SER A 50 6.13 8.91 12.84
CA SER A 50 7.27 8.04 13.11
C SER A 50 8.54 8.50 12.38
N ASP A 51 9.67 8.55 13.09
CA ASP A 51 11.00 8.81 12.54
C ASP A 51 11.54 7.64 11.70
N ARG A 52 10.98 6.44 11.89
CA ARG A 52 11.42 5.21 11.20
C ARG A 52 10.55 4.87 9.99
N HIS A 53 9.39 5.51 9.89
CA HIS A 53 8.47 5.36 8.77
C HIS A 53 8.92 6.22 7.59
N VAL A 54 10.02 5.78 6.97
CA VAL A 54 10.74 6.49 5.91
C VAL A 54 10.99 5.51 4.76
N LEU A 55 10.95 6.02 3.53
CA LEU A 55 11.20 5.23 2.34
C LEU A 55 12.58 4.57 2.40
N GLY A 56 12.66 3.27 2.11
CA GLY A 56 13.91 2.51 2.14
C GLY A 56 14.49 2.21 3.53
N VAL A 57 13.88 2.73 4.60
CA VAL A 57 14.29 2.46 5.98
C VAL A 57 13.53 1.26 6.53
N LYS A 58 14.23 0.36 7.23
CA LYS A 58 13.58 -0.75 7.93
C LYS A 58 12.94 -0.26 9.22
N GLU A 59 11.61 -0.17 9.23
CA GLU A 59 10.85 0.31 10.39
C GLU A 59 10.69 -0.75 11.48
N PHE A 60 10.27 -1.96 11.12
CA PHE A 60 9.96 -3.02 12.07
C PHE A 60 11.12 -3.99 12.22
N SER A 61 11.64 -4.12 13.43
CA SER A 61 12.86 -4.90 13.69
C SER A 61 12.65 -6.39 13.44
N ALA A 62 11.50 -6.93 13.86
CA ALA A 62 11.12 -8.33 13.73
C ALA A 62 10.68 -8.72 12.31
N SER A 63 10.25 -7.75 11.50
CA SER A 63 9.88 -8.04 10.12
C SER A 63 11.11 -8.25 9.25
N ARG A 64 11.01 -9.17 8.28
CA ARG A 64 11.99 -9.33 7.20
C ARG A 64 11.67 -8.46 5.98
N CYS A 65 10.53 -7.77 5.99
CA CYS A 65 10.15 -6.84 4.95
C CYS A 65 10.87 -5.50 5.14
N ALA A 66 11.45 -4.96 4.07
CA ALA A 66 11.93 -3.58 4.04
C ALA A 66 10.82 -2.66 3.52
N ASN A 67 10.84 -1.37 3.87
CA ASN A 67 9.90 -0.36 3.36
C ASN A 67 10.23 0.05 1.90
N ASN A 68 10.42 -0.94 1.02
CA ASN A 68 10.70 -0.75 -0.40
C ASN A 68 9.39 -0.80 -1.20
N TYR A 69 8.40 0.01 -0.78
CA TYR A 69 7.08 0.10 -1.40
C TYR A 69 7.06 1.14 -2.51
N GLY A 70 8.01 1.00 -3.43
CA GLY A 70 8.03 1.81 -4.63
C GLY A 70 9.28 1.64 -5.47
N ARG A 71 9.21 2.16 -6.69
CA ARG A 71 10.27 2.02 -7.70
C ARG A 71 10.33 3.24 -8.60
N LEU A 72 11.55 3.61 -9.00
CA LEU A 72 11.77 4.64 -9.99
C LEU A 72 11.50 4.10 -11.40
N LEU A 73 10.86 4.92 -12.23
CA LEU A 73 10.66 4.67 -13.65
C LEU A 73 11.72 5.42 -14.48
N ARG A 74 12.36 4.71 -15.42
CA ARG A 74 13.07 5.29 -16.57
C ARG A 74 12.03 5.70 -17.60
N THR A 75 11.57 6.95 -17.65
CA THR A 75 11.00 7.59 -18.87
C THR A 75 10.52 9.01 -18.58
N CYS A 76 10.79 9.99 -19.46
CA CYS A 76 10.13 10.15 -20.78
C CYS A 76 11.08 10.51 -21.95
N ALA A 77 10.65 10.22 -23.19
CA ALA A 77 11.37 10.48 -24.45
C ALA A 77 11.55 11.97 -24.84
N SER A 78 10.96 12.91 -24.09
CA SER A 78 10.99 14.35 -24.42
C SER A 78 11.34 15.28 -23.26
N SER A 79 11.55 14.75 -22.04
CA SER A 79 11.91 15.57 -20.89
C SER A 79 12.55 14.73 -19.80
N ASN A 80 13.48 15.35 -19.08
CA ASN A 80 14.29 14.83 -17.97
C ASN A 80 13.46 14.50 -16.72
N CYS A 81 12.27 13.90 -16.88
CA CYS A 81 11.33 13.63 -15.80
C CYS A 81 11.53 12.21 -15.29
N SER A 82 11.66 12.08 -13.97
CA SER A 82 11.68 10.79 -13.27
C SER A 82 10.38 10.62 -12.49
N PHE A 83 9.72 9.49 -12.69
CA PHE A 83 8.52 9.13 -11.94
C PHE A 83 8.84 8.08 -10.88
N TYR A 84 8.27 8.24 -9.69
CA TYR A 84 8.31 7.26 -8.61
C TYR A 84 6.93 6.63 -8.45
N TRP A 85 6.86 5.32 -8.63
CA TRP A 85 5.64 4.57 -8.35
C TRP A 85 5.62 4.20 -6.86
N MET A 86 4.63 4.69 -6.12
CA MET A 86 4.33 4.28 -4.75
C MET A 86 3.47 3.02 -4.77
N GLU A 87 4.03 1.90 -4.31
CA GLU A 87 3.30 0.64 -4.22
C GLU A 87 2.41 0.61 -2.98
N ILE A 88 1.11 0.37 -3.18
CA ILE A 88 0.18 0.08 -2.10
C ILE A 88 -0.32 -1.36 -2.27
N PRO A 89 0.06 -2.29 -1.36
CA PRO A 89 -0.40 -3.66 -1.40
C PRO A 89 -1.93 -3.78 -1.46
N SER A 90 -2.42 -4.77 -2.22
CA SER A 90 -3.86 -5.03 -2.41
C SER A 90 -4.64 -3.93 -3.13
N SER A 91 -3.96 -2.93 -3.69
CA SER A 91 -4.54 -1.86 -4.53
C SER A 91 -4.20 -2.04 -6.02
N GLY A 92 -4.24 -3.29 -6.51
CA GLY A 92 -3.86 -3.60 -7.89
C GLY A 92 -2.35 -3.55 -8.14
N SER A 93 -1.53 -3.54 -7.09
CA SER A 93 -0.08 -3.38 -7.20
C SER A 93 0.59 -4.41 -8.10
N SER A 94 0.24 -5.69 -7.99
CA SER A 94 0.80 -6.73 -8.88
C SER A 94 0.46 -6.52 -10.36
N SER A 95 -0.71 -5.95 -10.65
CA SER A 95 -1.10 -5.61 -12.03
C SER A 95 -0.32 -4.39 -12.53
N MET A 96 -0.11 -3.40 -11.67
CA MET A 96 0.70 -2.22 -11.97
C MET A 96 2.17 -2.59 -12.18
N GLU A 97 2.75 -3.41 -11.30
CA GLU A 97 4.13 -3.91 -11.42
C GLU A 97 4.34 -4.60 -12.76
N ALA A 98 3.42 -5.48 -13.16
CA ALA A 98 3.50 -6.18 -14.43
C ALA A 98 3.43 -5.22 -15.64
N MET A 99 2.65 -4.14 -15.56
CA MET A 99 2.58 -3.12 -16.63
C MET A 99 3.84 -2.26 -16.69
N LEU A 100 4.38 -1.89 -15.53
CA LEU A 100 5.52 -0.98 -15.40
C LEU A 100 6.88 -1.68 -15.49
N HIS A 101 6.90 -3.03 -15.52
CA HIS A 101 8.12 -3.82 -15.47
C HIS A 101 9.24 -3.33 -16.40
N ASN A 102 8.90 -3.01 -17.64
CA ASN A 102 9.87 -2.58 -18.66
C ASN A 102 10.28 -1.11 -18.54
N PHE A 103 9.61 -0.36 -17.68
CA PHE A 103 9.88 1.04 -17.40
C PHE A 103 10.67 1.23 -16.11
N PHE A 104 10.88 0.18 -15.31
CA PHE A 104 11.67 0.32 -14.08
C PHE A 104 13.13 0.62 -14.37
N ASP A 105 13.70 1.51 -13.57
CA ASP A 105 15.14 1.71 -13.55
C ASP A 105 15.83 0.59 -12.77
N ALA A 106 16.34 -0.42 -13.48
CA ALA A 106 17.01 -1.56 -12.88
C ALA A 106 18.34 -1.19 -12.20
N ASP A 107 18.95 -0.07 -12.59
CA ASP A 107 20.24 0.40 -12.07
C ASP A 107 20.08 1.52 -11.04
N ALA A 108 18.85 2.03 -10.83
CA ALA A 108 18.61 3.04 -9.81
C ALA A 108 18.81 2.45 -8.41
N PRO A 109 19.59 3.11 -7.54
CA PRO A 109 19.65 2.72 -6.15
C PRO A 109 18.26 2.87 -5.51
N PRO A 110 17.97 2.10 -4.44
CA PRO A 110 16.79 2.35 -3.63
C PRO A 110 16.75 3.81 -3.19
N LEU A 111 15.61 4.46 -3.42
CA LEU A 111 15.40 5.83 -2.98
C LEU A 111 15.21 5.83 -1.45
N ASN A 112 16.15 6.42 -0.73
CA ASN A 112 16.03 6.67 0.70
C ASN A 112 15.72 8.15 0.88
N ALA A 113 14.44 8.49 0.96
CA ALA A 113 13.99 9.87 1.07
C ALA A 113 13.10 10.05 2.30
N SER A 114 13.42 11.07 3.07
CA SER A 114 12.82 11.43 4.35
C SER A 114 12.16 12.80 4.30
N SER A 115 12.61 13.72 3.45
CA SER A 115 12.12 15.10 3.38
C SER A 115 11.64 15.51 1.98
N THR A 116 10.96 16.67 1.88
CA THR A 116 10.44 17.18 0.59
C THR A 116 11.58 17.58 -0.36
N GLU A 117 12.67 18.10 0.18
CA GLU A 117 13.86 18.55 -0.56
C GLU A 117 14.57 17.37 -1.24
N GLU A 118 14.62 16.21 -0.59
CA GLU A 118 15.25 15.00 -1.14
C GLU A 118 14.51 14.39 -2.33
N VAL A 119 13.23 14.73 -2.49
CA VAL A 119 12.39 14.29 -3.63
C VAL A 119 12.06 15.42 -4.59
N GLU A 120 12.72 16.57 -4.45
CA GLU A 120 12.52 17.70 -5.34
C GLU A 120 12.87 17.31 -6.79
N GLY A 121 12.00 17.66 -7.74
CA GLY A 121 12.13 17.29 -9.14
C GLY A 121 11.65 15.88 -9.49
N LEU A 122 11.31 15.04 -8.50
CA LEU A 122 10.64 13.75 -8.73
C LEU A 122 9.13 13.93 -8.75
N ARG A 123 8.47 13.21 -9.66
CA ARG A 123 7.01 13.09 -9.69
C ARG A 123 6.63 11.74 -9.13
N ALA A 124 5.62 11.65 -8.27
CA ALA A 124 5.17 10.36 -7.75
C ALA A 124 3.71 10.07 -8.08
N PHE A 125 3.35 8.80 -8.13
CA PHE A 125 1.97 8.38 -8.25
C PHE A 125 1.69 7.10 -7.46
N ALA A 126 0.41 6.88 -7.15
CA ALA A 126 -0.05 5.68 -6.47
C ALA A 126 -1.36 5.19 -7.10
N PHE A 127 -1.71 3.92 -6.85
CA PHE A 127 -3.07 3.42 -7.02
C PHE A 127 -3.65 3.05 -5.67
N VAL A 128 -4.85 3.53 -5.39
CA VAL A 128 -5.59 3.26 -4.16
C VAL A 128 -6.83 2.41 -4.47
N ARG A 129 -7.40 1.84 -3.42
CA ARG A 129 -8.61 1.03 -3.48
C ARG A 129 -9.50 1.41 -2.31
N HIS A 130 -10.81 1.19 -2.43
CA HIS A 130 -11.75 1.38 -1.33
C HIS A 130 -11.20 0.75 -0.02
N PRO A 131 -11.01 1.52 1.07
CA PRO A 131 -10.25 1.09 2.23
C PRO A 131 -10.74 -0.23 2.85
N VAL A 132 -12.06 -0.40 2.96
CA VAL A 132 -12.67 -1.63 3.50
C VAL A 132 -12.41 -2.83 2.57
N ALA A 133 -12.52 -2.63 1.26
CA ALA A 133 -12.31 -3.71 0.30
C ALA A 133 -10.84 -4.14 0.25
N ARG A 134 -9.91 -3.18 0.43
CA ARG A 134 -8.47 -3.45 0.56
C ARG A 134 -8.20 -4.26 1.83
N PHE A 135 -8.70 -3.80 2.98
CA PHE A 135 -8.50 -4.46 4.27
C PHE A 135 -9.06 -5.88 4.28
N VAL A 136 -10.30 -6.09 3.83
CA VAL A 136 -10.92 -7.42 3.74
C VAL A 136 -10.13 -8.33 2.80
N GLY A 137 -9.65 -7.81 1.66
CA GLY A 137 -8.81 -8.58 0.74
C GLY A 137 -7.46 -8.99 1.34
N ALA A 138 -6.84 -8.10 2.12
CA ALA A 138 -5.61 -8.40 2.84
C ALA A 138 -5.83 -9.43 3.96
N TYR A 139 -6.88 -9.26 4.76
CA TYR A 139 -7.33 -10.23 5.76
C TYR A 139 -7.51 -11.63 5.16
N GLN A 140 -8.27 -11.74 4.07
CA GLN A 140 -8.51 -13.01 3.38
C GLN A 140 -7.21 -13.66 2.93
N ARG A 141 -6.29 -12.89 2.36
CA ARG A 141 -4.97 -13.38 1.95
C ARG A 141 -4.16 -13.89 3.14
N THR A 142 -4.16 -13.14 4.24
CA THR A 142 -3.46 -13.54 5.48
C THR A 142 -4.02 -14.85 6.01
N VAL A 143 -5.34 -14.95 6.19
CA VAL A 143 -5.98 -16.18 6.70
C VAL A 143 -5.76 -17.36 5.76
N GLN A 144 -5.91 -17.15 4.45
CA GLN A 144 -5.65 -18.21 3.46
C GLN A 144 -4.20 -18.71 3.55
N TYR A 145 -3.24 -17.80 3.63
CA TYR A 145 -1.83 -18.17 3.74
C TYR A 145 -1.55 -18.94 5.04
N LEU A 146 -2.09 -18.48 6.17
CA LEU A 146 -1.88 -19.14 7.46
C LEU A 146 -2.55 -20.52 7.57
N THR A 147 -3.61 -20.77 6.81
CA THR A 147 -4.38 -22.03 6.88
C THR A 147 -4.05 -23.01 5.77
N GLN A 148 -3.64 -22.53 4.59
CA GLN A 148 -3.43 -23.34 3.38
C GLN A 148 -2.04 -23.16 2.77
N GLY A 149 -1.25 -22.22 3.28
CA GLY A 149 0.10 -21.97 2.81
C GLY A 149 1.08 -23.08 3.23
N PRO A 150 2.34 -22.95 2.82
CA PRO A 150 3.39 -23.85 3.28
C PRO A 150 3.48 -23.81 4.82
N PRO A 151 3.81 -24.95 5.47
CA PRO A 151 3.96 -25.00 6.91
C PRO A 151 4.99 -23.96 7.35
N SER A 152 4.55 -23.06 8.24
CA SER A 152 5.40 -22.03 8.80
C SER A 152 6.46 -22.66 9.69
N ARG A 153 7.67 -22.09 9.69
CA ARG A 153 8.73 -22.53 10.60
C ARG A 153 8.29 -22.33 12.07
N PRO A 154 8.67 -23.23 13.00
CA PRO A 154 8.38 -23.02 14.40
C PRO A 154 8.88 -21.63 14.88
N GLY A 155 8.04 -20.91 15.60
CA GLY A 155 8.38 -19.62 16.20
C GLY A 155 8.36 -18.40 15.27
N CYS A 156 8.00 -18.53 13.98
CA CYS A 156 7.92 -17.37 13.08
C CYS A 156 6.51 -16.75 12.97
N VAL A 157 5.48 -17.38 13.54
CA VAL A 157 4.11 -16.87 13.66
C VAL A 157 3.80 -16.71 15.15
N ALA A 158 3.33 -15.54 15.56
CA ALA A 158 2.98 -15.29 16.96
C ALA A 158 1.73 -16.11 17.37
N PRO A 159 1.64 -16.58 18.63
CA PRO A 159 0.52 -17.40 19.11
C PRO A 159 -0.86 -16.75 18.87
N GLU A 160 -0.96 -15.43 19.02
CA GLU A 160 -2.19 -14.67 18.82
C GLU A 160 -2.71 -14.83 17.39
N LEU A 161 -1.82 -14.75 16.40
CA LEU A 161 -2.14 -14.92 15.00
C LEU A 161 -2.45 -16.39 14.65
N GLN A 162 -1.75 -17.34 15.30
CA GLN A 162 -2.01 -18.76 15.12
C GLN A 162 -3.37 -19.18 15.68
N ASN A 163 -3.76 -18.64 16.84
CA ASN A 163 -5.05 -18.90 17.47
C ASN A 163 -6.23 -18.50 16.56
N LEU A 164 -6.11 -17.41 15.79
CA LEU A 164 -7.14 -16.99 14.84
C LEU A 164 -7.45 -18.06 13.78
N THR A 165 -6.48 -18.88 13.38
CA THR A 165 -6.69 -19.90 12.34
C THR A 165 -7.67 -21.00 12.77
N SER A 166 -7.83 -21.22 14.08
CA SER A 166 -8.75 -22.22 14.65
C SER A 166 -10.21 -21.75 14.73
N LEU A 167 -10.44 -20.44 14.68
CA LEU A 167 -11.79 -19.85 14.76
C LEU A 167 -12.51 -19.98 13.42
N MET A 168 -13.84 -19.96 13.44
CA MET A 168 -14.68 -19.91 12.24
C MET A 168 -15.17 -18.48 11.98
N GLU A 169 -15.60 -18.18 10.75
CA GLU A 169 -16.30 -16.92 10.46
C GLU A 169 -17.70 -16.91 11.12
N PRO A 170 -18.19 -15.75 11.63
CA PRO A 170 -17.58 -14.42 11.58
C PRO A 170 -16.64 -14.09 12.74
N GLU A 171 -16.53 -14.98 13.74
CA GLU A 171 -15.76 -14.74 14.96
C GLU A 171 -14.28 -14.52 14.66
N ARG A 172 -13.71 -15.26 13.70
CA ARG A 172 -12.33 -15.05 13.24
C ARG A 172 -12.10 -13.62 12.78
N PHE A 173 -12.95 -13.10 11.87
CA PHE A 173 -12.82 -11.73 11.40
C PHE A 173 -12.94 -10.71 12.53
N ARG A 174 -13.91 -10.89 13.44
CA ARG A 174 -14.06 -10.02 14.61
C ARG A 174 -12.79 -9.97 15.47
N ARG A 175 -12.25 -11.13 15.85
CA ARG A 175 -11.02 -11.23 16.65
C ARG A 175 -9.80 -10.68 15.94
N PHE A 176 -9.75 -10.83 14.61
CA PHE A 176 -8.68 -10.25 13.81
C PHE A 176 -8.72 -8.73 13.81
N VAL A 177 -9.90 -8.13 13.67
CA VAL A 177 -10.07 -6.67 13.74
C VAL A 177 -9.72 -6.15 15.14
N GLU A 178 -10.15 -6.84 16.21
CA GLU A 178 -9.76 -6.50 17.59
C GLU A 178 -8.23 -6.49 17.74
N LEU A 179 -7.54 -7.54 17.27
CA LEU A 179 -6.09 -7.64 17.30
C LEU A 179 -5.41 -6.52 16.49
N PHE A 180 -5.95 -6.16 15.33
CA PHE A 180 -5.44 -5.07 14.50
C PHE A 180 -5.58 -3.71 15.19
N VAL A 181 -6.72 -3.42 15.80
CA VAL A 181 -6.95 -2.18 16.54
C VAL A 181 -6.04 -2.10 17.77
N GLU A 182 -5.87 -3.21 18.50
CA GLU A 182 -5.02 -3.27 19.69
C GLU A 182 -3.53 -3.06 19.35
N ARG A 183 -3.03 -3.69 18.27
CA ARG A 183 -1.62 -3.66 17.90
C ARG A 183 -1.24 -2.49 17.00
N GLY A 184 -2.20 -1.90 16.27
CA GLY A 184 -1.94 -0.90 15.26
C GLY A 184 -0.88 -1.37 14.26
N PRO A 185 0.17 -0.57 13.98
CA PRO A 185 1.22 -0.95 13.04
C PRO A 185 2.05 -2.15 13.53
N GLY A 186 2.10 -2.38 14.86
CA GLY A 186 2.80 -3.52 15.47
C GLY A 186 2.20 -4.89 15.11
N ILE A 187 1.04 -4.94 14.44
CA ILE A 187 0.50 -6.20 13.92
C ILE A 187 1.49 -6.91 13.00
N VAL A 188 2.32 -6.16 12.25
CA VAL A 188 3.26 -6.75 11.29
C VAL A 188 4.38 -7.54 11.96
N GLU A 189 4.65 -7.29 13.24
CA GLU A 189 5.66 -8.03 14.01
C GLU A 189 5.16 -9.40 14.48
N LEU A 190 3.85 -9.68 14.36
CA LEU A 190 3.27 -11.00 14.66
C LEU A 190 3.63 -12.07 13.62
N TYR A 191 4.34 -11.70 12.54
CA TYR A 191 4.77 -12.61 11.49
C TYR A 191 6.19 -12.28 11.01
N SER A 192 7.09 -13.26 11.12
CA SER A 192 8.51 -13.13 10.73
C SER A 192 9.01 -14.24 9.81
N CYS A 193 8.10 -15.06 9.26
CA CYS A 193 8.46 -16.19 8.43
C CYS A 193 9.11 -15.75 7.10
N PRO A 194 10.23 -16.37 6.70
CA PRO A 194 10.99 -15.95 5.52
C PRO A 194 10.30 -16.24 4.19
N GLU A 195 9.32 -17.15 4.15
CA GLU A 195 8.63 -17.57 2.93
C GLU A 195 7.72 -16.47 2.36
N THR A 196 7.19 -15.59 3.22
CA THR A 196 6.37 -14.44 2.78
C THR A 196 6.55 -13.28 3.76
N PRO A 197 7.73 -12.62 3.76
CA PRO A 197 8.16 -11.73 4.83
C PRO A 197 7.28 -10.48 5.03
N CYS A 198 6.48 -10.12 4.02
CA CYS A 198 5.61 -8.95 4.01
C CYS A 198 4.11 -9.30 4.16
N LEU A 199 3.77 -10.52 4.61
CA LEU A 199 2.38 -11.03 4.61
C LEU A 199 1.38 -10.06 5.27
N LEU A 200 1.74 -9.49 6.41
CA LEU A 200 0.84 -8.64 7.21
C LEU A 200 0.86 -7.16 6.80
N PHE A 201 1.80 -6.72 5.97
CA PHE A 201 1.85 -5.32 5.55
C PHE A 201 0.60 -4.91 4.77
N GLY A 202 -0.01 -5.84 4.03
CA GLY A 202 -1.25 -5.57 3.30
C GLY A 202 -2.42 -5.09 4.17
N LEU A 203 -2.34 -5.28 5.51
CA LEU A 203 -3.35 -4.86 6.47
C LEU A 203 -3.26 -3.36 6.77
N LEU A 204 -2.06 -2.77 6.64
CA LEU A 204 -1.82 -1.36 6.95
C LEU A 204 -2.63 -0.46 6.00
N SER A 205 -2.98 0.73 6.49
CA SER A 205 -3.76 1.71 5.77
C SER A 205 -3.06 2.14 4.48
N GLN A 206 -3.82 2.51 3.45
CA GLN A 206 -3.21 3.09 2.25
C GLN A 206 -2.44 4.38 2.59
N VAL A 207 -2.90 5.13 3.59
CA VAL A 207 -2.25 6.35 4.07
C VAL A 207 -0.89 6.03 4.67
N TRP A 208 -0.76 4.90 5.39
CA TRP A 208 0.53 4.40 5.86
C TRP A 208 1.52 4.25 4.69
N PHE A 209 1.13 3.61 3.59
CA PHE A 209 2.04 3.51 2.43
C PHE A 209 2.32 4.83 1.74
N LEU A 210 1.33 5.72 1.65
CA LEU A 210 1.52 7.05 1.05
C LEU A 210 2.48 7.92 1.87
N ASN A 211 2.49 7.78 3.19
CA ASN A 211 3.37 8.52 4.09
C ASN A 211 4.85 8.14 3.97
N LEU A 212 5.19 7.06 3.27
CA LEU A 212 6.57 6.78 2.88
C LEU A 212 7.09 7.82 1.88
N TRP A 213 6.20 8.45 1.09
CA TRP A 213 6.59 9.52 0.16
C TRP A 213 6.52 10.89 0.85
N PRO A 214 7.65 11.60 0.99
CA PRO A 214 7.66 12.90 1.67
C PRO A 214 7.27 14.07 0.75
N GLY A 215 6.95 13.84 -0.52
CA GLY A 215 6.60 14.88 -1.50
C GLY A 215 5.11 14.90 -1.88
N PRO A 216 4.71 15.76 -2.82
CA PRO A 216 3.38 15.70 -3.40
C PRO A 216 3.25 14.50 -4.36
N LEU A 217 2.04 13.95 -4.48
CA LEU A 217 1.70 12.99 -5.52
C LEU A 217 1.18 13.74 -6.75
N SER A 218 1.75 13.46 -7.91
CA SER A 218 1.28 13.99 -9.19
C SER A 218 0.00 13.31 -9.68
N PHE A 219 -0.28 12.08 -9.22
CA PHE A 219 -1.44 11.30 -9.64
C PHE A 219 -1.82 10.24 -8.61
N ILE A 220 -3.13 10.03 -8.43
CA ILE A 220 -3.69 8.93 -7.65
C ILE A 220 -4.77 8.25 -8.51
N GLY A 221 -4.49 7.02 -8.93
CA GLY A 221 -5.46 6.17 -9.62
C GLY A 221 -6.31 5.38 -8.63
N HIS A 222 -7.52 5.00 -9.05
CA HIS A 222 -8.42 4.17 -8.26
C HIS A 222 -8.58 2.79 -8.91
N VAL A 223 -8.52 1.72 -8.12
CA VAL A 223 -8.72 0.34 -8.61
C VAL A 223 -10.14 0.13 -9.13
N GLU A 224 -11.11 0.84 -8.57
CA GLU A 224 -12.51 0.80 -8.98
C GLU A 224 -12.70 1.30 -10.43
N SER A 225 -11.86 2.24 -10.87
CA SER A 225 -11.79 2.77 -12.23
C SER A 225 -10.43 2.50 -12.89
N PHE A 226 -9.87 1.31 -12.65
CA PHE A 226 -8.48 0.98 -13.00
C PHE A 226 -8.10 1.29 -14.47
N GLY A 227 -9.01 1.01 -15.42
CA GLY A 227 -8.75 1.26 -16.84
C GLY A 227 -8.56 2.75 -17.16
N GLU A 228 -9.43 3.61 -16.62
CA GLU A 228 -9.35 5.07 -16.79
C GLU A 228 -8.08 5.61 -16.12
N GLY A 229 -7.79 5.16 -14.91
CA GLY A 229 -6.58 5.57 -14.19
C GLY A 229 -5.29 5.17 -14.91
N VAL A 230 -5.27 4.01 -15.57
CA VAL A 230 -4.12 3.58 -16.39
C VAL A 230 -3.95 4.44 -17.64
N GLN A 231 -5.05 4.84 -18.29
CA GLN A 231 -4.99 5.75 -19.45
C GLN A 231 -4.48 7.14 -19.06
N GLU A 232 -4.93 7.67 -17.93
CA GLU A 232 -4.45 8.96 -17.40
C GLU A 232 -2.97 8.89 -17.04
N LEU A 233 -2.54 7.83 -16.33
CA LEU A 233 -1.13 7.60 -16.03
C LEU A 233 -0.28 7.50 -17.30
N ALA A 234 -0.72 6.74 -18.29
CA ALA A 234 -0.04 6.56 -19.58
C ALA A 234 0.22 7.91 -20.26
N GLY A 235 -0.76 8.82 -20.26
CA GLY A 235 -0.61 10.18 -20.75
C GLY A 235 0.41 11.01 -19.94
N LEU A 236 0.40 10.88 -18.61
CA LEU A 236 1.31 11.60 -17.72
C LEU A 236 2.78 11.17 -17.86
N ILE A 237 3.03 9.87 -18.05
CA ILE A 237 4.38 9.31 -18.20
C ILE A 237 4.83 9.19 -19.66
N GLY A 238 3.97 9.59 -20.62
CA GLY A 238 4.27 9.50 -22.05
C GLY A 238 4.57 8.09 -22.54
N ALA A 239 3.88 7.07 -22.01
CA ALA A 239 4.12 5.66 -22.35
C ALA A 239 2.84 4.90 -22.68
N GLU A 240 2.92 3.89 -23.54
CA GLU A 240 1.80 2.99 -23.81
C GLU A 240 1.71 1.92 -22.71
N LEU A 241 0.73 2.05 -21.82
CA LEU A 241 0.43 1.05 -20.80
C LEU A 241 -0.72 0.15 -21.25
N ARG A 242 -0.52 -1.17 -21.23
CA ARG A 242 -1.55 -2.16 -21.59
C ARG A 242 -2.09 -2.84 -20.35
N VAL A 243 -3.39 -2.64 -20.08
CA VAL A 243 -4.07 -3.36 -19.01
C VAL A 243 -3.97 -4.87 -19.27
N PRO A 244 -3.41 -5.67 -18.34
CA PRO A 244 -3.34 -7.11 -18.51
C PRO A 244 -4.74 -7.66 -18.66
N MET A 245 -5.07 -8.19 -19.84
CA MET A 245 -6.34 -8.89 -20.00
C MET A 245 -6.34 -10.07 -19.03
N LYS A 246 -7.34 -10.15 -18.14
CA LYS A 246 -7.58 -11.36 -17.34
C LYS A 246 -7.64 -12.51 -18.34
N LYS A 247 -6.62 -13.37 -18.36
CA LYS A 247 -6.70 -14.65 -19.08
C LYS A 247 -7.96 -15.32 -18.54
N ARG A 248 -9.04 -15.37 -19.35
CA ARG A 248 -10.22 -16.18 -19.05
C ARG A 248 -9.66 -17.55 -18.70
N ARG A 249 -9.80 -17.99 -17.45
CA ARG A 249 -9.43 -19.34 -17.03
C ARG A 249 -10.25 -20.30 -17.90
N LYS A 250 -9.67 -20.77 -19.01
CA LYS A 250 -10.21 -21.89 -19.78
C LYS A 250 -10.16 -23.10 -18.84
N GLY A 251 -11.31 -23.52 -18.35
CA GLY A 251 -11.44 -24.77 -17.60
C GLY A 251 -11.54 -24.63 -16.09
N MET A 252 -12.61 -24.02 -15.58
CA MET A 252 -13.30 -24.66 -14.45
C MET A 252 -14.43 -25.47 -15.07
N ARG A 253 -14.24 -26.79 -15.17
CA ARG A 253 -15.37 -27.69 -15.41
C ARG A 253 -16.34 -27.49 -14.23
N PRO A 254 -17.65 -27.36 -14.48
CA PRO A 254 -18.63 -27.30 -13.40
C PRO A 254 -18.46 -28.54 -12.52
N ARG A 255 -18.46 -28.36 -11.19
CA ARG A 255 -18.53 -29.50 -10.28
C ARG A 255 -19.84 -30.25 -10.57
N PRO A 256 -19.82 -31.58 -10.72
CA PRO A 256 -21.06 -32.34 -10.74
C PRO A 256 -21.76 -32.14 -9.40
N THR A 257 -23.03 -31.76 -9.49
CA THR A 257 -24.01 -31.75 -8.39
C THR A 257 -24.33 -33.16 -7.95
#